data_AF-A0A957ZVM9-F1
#
_entry.id   AF-A0A957ZVM9-F1
#
_cell.length_a   1.000
_cell.length_b   1.000
_cell.length_c   1.000
_cell.angle_alpha   90.00
_cell.angle_beta   90.00
_cell.angle_gamma   90.00
#
_symmetry.space_group_name_H-M   'P 1'
#
loop_
_entity.id
_entity.type
_entity.pdbx_description
1 polymer ?
#
loop_
_entity_poly.entity_id
_entity_poly.type
_entity_poly.pdbx_seq_one_letter_code
_entity_poly.pdbx_strand_id
1 'polypeptide(L)'
;GGALTFIWGSNVGLLALLVLALALCVSGLGVLVVGIARTPEQVQIFGPMINMTLGALGGAFGFALPAVVAQLSLITWGVDAFSSLAAGDTAIWLNLAVLFGQGIFFFGIGVWLFRRRMSL
;
A
#
# COMPACT_ATOMS: atom_id res chain seq x y z
N GLY A 1 -10.18 0.14 36.10
CA GLY A 1 -9.41 1.27 35.56
C GLY A 1 -8.98 0.90 34.16
N GLY A 2 -9.50 1.58 33.14
CA GLY A 2 -9.06 1.38 31.76
C GLY A 2 -7.76 2.12 31.54
N ALA A 3 -6.63 1.42 31.58
CA ALA A 3 -5.37 1.99 31.14
C ALA A 3 -5.42 2.15 29.62
N LEU A 4 -5.02 3.31 29.10
CA LEU A 4 -4.80 3.49 27.67
C LEU A 4 -3.61 2.62 27.25
N THR A 5 -3.88 1.43 26.74
CA THR A 5 -2.85 0.53 26.21
C THR A 5 -2.60 0.87 24.75
N PHE A 6 -1.36 1.25 24.45
CA PHE A 6 -0.93 1.53 23.09
C PHE A 6 -0.67 0.22 22.35
N ILE A 7 -1.67 -0.26 21.62
CA ILE A 7 -1.67 -1.59 20.98
C ILE A 7 -0.79 -1.69 19.72
N TRP A 8 -0.29 -0.56 19.22
CA TRP A 8 0.45 -0.49 17.96
C TRP A 8 1.98 -0.50 18.15
N GLY A 9 2.45 -0.64 19.40
CA GLY A 9 3.88 -0.65 19.75
C GLY A 9 4.41 0.70 20.21
N SER A 10 5.34 0.73 21.15
CA SER A 10 5.79 1.99 21.79
C SER A 10 6.62 2.93 20.90
N ASN A 11 7.06 2.49 19.71
CA ASN A 11 7.93 3.26 18.83
C ASN A 11 7.13 4.14 17.85
N VAL A 12 6.70 5.30 18.34
CA VAL A 12 5.88 6.27 17.57
C VAL A 12 6.59 6.77 16.31
N GLY A 13 7.92 6.88 16.33
CA GLY A 13 8.69 7.31 15.17
C GLY A 13 8.60 6.32 13.99
N LEU A 14 8.76 5.03 14.27
CA LEU A 14 8.61 3.97 13.26
C LEU A 14 7.15 3.83 12.78
N LEU A 15 6.17 4.00 13.67
CA LEU A 15 4.76 4.02 13.28
C LEU A 15 4.46 5.17 12.30
N ALA A 16 4.93 6.39 12.61
CA ALA A 16 4.75 7.53 11.72
C ALA A 16 5.41 7.28 10.36
N LEU A 17 6.63 6.73 10.36
CA LEU A 17 7.35 6.39 9.14
C LEU A 17 6.61 5.31 8.31
N LEU A 18 6.06 4.29 8.97
CA LEU A 18 5.25 3.26 8.31
C LEU A 18 3.99 3.85 7.68
N VAL A 19 3.28 4.73 8.40
CA VAL A 19 2.10 5.44 7.85
C VAL A 19 2.48 6.28 6.64
N LEU A 20 3.62 6.98 6.68
CA LEU A 20 4.14 7.75 5.54
C LEU A 20 4.48 6.85 4.35
N ALA A 21 5.14 5.70 4.59
CA ALA A 21 5.47 4.74 3.53
C ALA A 21 4.20 4.18 2.86
N LEU A 22 3.19 3.84 3.66
CA LEU A 22 1.89 3.37 3.16
C LEU A 22 1.15 4.46 2.39
N ALA A 23 1.10 5.68 2.92
CA ALA A 23 0.48 6.81 2.25
C ALA A 23 1.12 7.06 0.89
N LEU A 24 2.46 7.07 0.82
CA LEU A 24 3.19 7.21 -0.44
C LEU A 24 2.87 6.05 -1.41
N CYS A 25 2.87 4.80 -0.90
CA CYS A 25 2.59 3.62 -1.72
C CYS A 25 1.19 3.68 -2.34
N VAL A 26 0.17 4.00 -1.54
CA VAL A 26 -1.23 4.09 -2.00
C VAL A 26 -1.42 5.31 -2.91
N SER A 27 -0.80 6.45 -2.62
CA SER A 27 -0.82 7.60 -3.52
C SER A 27 -0.16 7.28 -4.87
N GLY A 28 0.97 6.57 -4.87
CA GLY A 28 1.62 6.09 -6.09
C GLY A 28 0.72 5.19 -6.93
N LEU A 29 0.00 4.27 -6.29
CA LEU A 29 -1.01 3.43 -6.96
C LEU A 29 -2.12 4.28 -7.58
N GLY A 30 -2.61 5.31 -6.89
CA GLY A 30 -3.59 6.25 -7.42
C GLY A 30 -3.09 6.96 -8.69
N VAL A 31 -1.83 7.42 -8.69
CA VAL A 31 -1.18 8.04 -9.86
C VAL A 31 -1.05 7.04 -11.02
N LEU A 32 -0.71 5.78 -10.74
CA LEU A 32 -0.66 4.72 -11.74
C LEU A 32 -2.03 4.53 -12.41
N VAL A 33 -3.08 4.44 -11.62
CA VAL A 33 -4.46 4.23 -12.10
C VAL A 33 -4.90 5.39 -12.98
N VAL A 34 -4.64 6.63 -12.57
CA VAL A 34 -4.94 7.82 -13.39
C VAL A 34 -4.12 7.82 -14.68
N GLY A 35 -2.85 7.40 -14.63
CA GLY A 35 -2.01 7.27 -15.82
C GLY A 35 -2.53 6.23 -16.83
N ILE A 36 -3.18 5.16 -16.34
CA ILE A 36 -3.80 4.12 -17.19
C ILE A 36 -5.17 4.57 -17.72
N ALA A 37 -5.96 5.28 -16.91
CA ALA A 37 -7.30 5.68 -17.26
C ALA A 37 -7.33 6.67 -18.44
N ARG A 38 -7.92 6.24 -19.55
CA ARG A 38 -8.08 7.05 -20.77
C ARG A 38 -9.32 7.92 -20.74
N THR A 39 -10.35 7.58 -19.97
CA THR A 39 -11.58 8.38 -19.87
C THR A 39 -12.06 8.52 -18.42
N PRO A 40 -12.88 9.55 -18.11
CA PRO A 40 -13.50 9.69 -16.78
C PRO A 40 -14.33 8.47 -16.38
N GLU A 41 -15.02 7.83 -17.32
CA GLU A 41 -15.82 6.62 -17.08
C GLU A 41 -14.94 5.45 -16.62
N GLN A 42 -13.71 5.33 -17.17
CA GLN A 42 -12.77 4.30 -16.73
C GLN A 42 -12.31 4.52 -15.28
N VAL A 43 -12.13 5.77 -14.86
CA VAL A 43 -11.78 6.09 -13.46
C VAL A 43 -12.88 5.61 -12.51
N GLN A 44 -14.15 5.79 -12.87
CA GLN A 44 -15.28 5.33 -12.07
C GLN A 44 -15.35 3.81 -11.93
N ILE A 45 -14.91 3.06 -12.95
CA ILE A 45 -14.86 1.60 -12.92
C ILE A 45 -13.63 1.10 -12.13
N PHE A 46 -12.49 1.79 -12.24
CA PHE A 46 -11.26 1.37 -11.57
C PHE A 46 -11.35 1.45 -10.04
N GLY A 47 -12.00 2.47 -9.48
CA GLY A 47 -12.12 2.63 -8.03
C GLY A 47 -12.65 1.39 -7.30
N PRO A 48 -13.84 0.89 -7.65
CA PRO A 48 -14.39 -0.35 -7.08
C PRO A 48 -13.49 -1.57 -7.32
N MET A 49 -12.92 -1.73 -8.52
CA MET A 49 -12.05 -2.88 -8.82
C MET A 49 -10.78 -2.88 -7.98
N ILE A 50 -10.17 -1.71 -7.77
CA ILE A 50 -9.00 -1.56 -6.90
C ILE A 50 -9.37 -1.90 -5.47
N ASN A 51 -10.48 -1.38 -4.96
CA ASN A 51 -10.94 -1.69 -3.60
C ASN A 51 -11.22 -3.19 -3.42
N MET A 52 -11.84 -3.85 -4.39
CA MET A 52 -12.07 -5.30 -4.34
C MET A 52 -10.74 -6.08 -4.39
N THR A 53 -9.81 -5.66 -5.24
CA THR A 53 -8.49 -6.28 -5.36
C THR A 53 -7.71 -6.12 -4.07
N LEU A 54 -7.63 -4.90 -3.52
CA LEU A 54 -6.99 -4.62 -2.25
C LEU A 54 -7.69 -5.38 -1.11
N GLY A 55 -9.02 -5.43 -1.05
CA GLY A 55 -9.75 -6.23 -0.08
C GLY A 55 -9.37 -7.72 -0.14
N ALA A 56 -9.32 -8.29 -1.36
CA ALA A 56 -8.88 -9.67 -1.57
C ALA A 56 -7.42 -9.88 -1.15
N LEU A 57 -6.53 -8.97 -1.54
CA LEU A 57 -5.12 -9.02 -1.19
C LEU A 57 -4.88 -8.84 0.32
N GLY A 58 -5.76 -8.13 1.02
CA GLY A 58 -5.76 -7.96 2.46
C GLY A 58 -6.43 -9.08 3.24
N GLY A 59 -6.87 -10.15 2.58
CA GLY A 59 -7.49 -11.31 3.23
C GLY A 59 -8.95 -11.08 3.65
N ALA A 60 -9.62 -10.01 3.20
CA ALA A 60 -11.01 -9.70 3.56
C ALA A 60 -12.01 -10.80 3.12
N PHE A 61 -11.60 -11.68 2.22
CA PHE A 61 -12.40 -12.78 1.69
C PHE A 61 -12.13 -14.13 2.38
N GLY A 62 -11.31 -14.15 3.43
CA GLY A 62 -11.10 -15.34 4.27
C GLY A 62 -10.20 -16.43 3.66
N PHE A 63 -9.54 -16.17 2.52
CA PHE A 63 -8.54 -17.06 1.94
C PHE A 63 -7.14 -16.44 1.99
N ALA A 64 -6.12 -17.27 2.15
CA ALA A 64 -4.72 -16.87 2.08
C ALA A 64 -4.23 -16.88 0.63
N LEU A 65 -3.46 -15.85 0.26
CA LEU A 65 -2.78 -15.84 -1.03
C LEU A 65 -1.58 -16.78 -1.02
N PRO A 66 -1.22 -17.36 -2.19
CA PRO A 66 0.07 -18.01 -2.37
C PRO A 66 1.21 -17.06 -2.00
N ALA A 67 2.27 -17.55 -1.34
CA ALA A 67 3.36 -16.73 -0.81
C ALA A 67 3.97 -15.75 -1.84
N VAL A 68 4.12 -16.21 -3.09
CA VAL A 68 4.66 -15.39 -4.18
C VAL A 68 3.75 -14.20 -4.52
N VAL A 69 2.43 -14.39 -4.48
CA VAL A 69 1.44 -13.33 -4.77
C VAL A 69 1.32 -12.38 -3.58
N ALA A 70 1.38 -12.92 -2.36
CA ALA A 70 1.36 -12.12 -1.14
C ALA A 70 2.54 -11.12 -1.09
N GLN A 71 3.73 -11.54 -1.52
CA GLN A 71 4.90 -10.64 -1.56
C GLN A 71 4.77 -9.48 -2.56
N LEU A 72 3.87 -9.55 -3.53
CA LEU A 72 3.58 -8.43 -4.44
C LEU A 72 2.52 -7.47 -3.87
N SER A 73 1.79 -7.90 -2.84
CA SER A 73 0.74 -7.11 -2.20
C SER A 73 1.33 -6.07 -1.25
N LEU A 74 1.06 -4.79 -1.51
CA LEU A 74 1.38 -3.70 -0.57
C LEU A 74 0.70 -3.90 0.80
N ILE A 75 -0.43 -4.61 0.84
CA ILE A 75 -1.17 -4.85 2.08
C ILE A 75 -0.44 -5.85 2.96
N THR A 76 0.12 -6.91 2.38
CA THR A 76 0.90 -7.91 3.13
C THR A 76 2.06 -7.24 3.85
N TRP A 77 2.84 -6.42 3.14
CA TRP A 77 3.95 -5.68 3.75
C TRP A 77 3.51 -4.70 4.84
N GLY A 78 2.37 -4.04 4.67
CA GLY A 78 1.79 -3.13 5.66
C GLY A 78 1.29 -3.86 6.91
N VAL A 79 0.55 -4.94 6.74
CA VAL A 79 0.05 -5.78 7.84
C VAL A 79 1.21 -6.36 8.64
N ASP A 80 2.19 -6.93 7.96
CA ASP A 80 3.38 -7.50 8.60
C ASP A 80 4.13 -6.44 9.44
N ALA A 81 4.31 -5.23 8.90
CA ALA A 81 4.99 -4.16 9.62
C ALA A 81 4.20 -3.68 10.84
N PHE A 82 2.87 -3.52 10.72
CA PHE A 82 2.02 -3.16 11.85
C PHE A 82 2.00 -4.25 12.92
N SER A 83 1.94 -5.53 12.52
CA SER A 83 1.98 -6.67 13.43
C SER A 83 3.31 -6.76 14.18
N SER A 84 4.44 -6.56 13.50
CA SER A 84 5.77 -6.50 14.14
C SER A 84 5.84 -5.37 15.16
N LEU A 85 5.43 -4.15 14.79
CA LEU A 85 5.45 -3.02 15.73
C LEU A 85 4.53 -3.25 16.93
N ALA A 86 3.32 -3.77 16.71
CA ALA A 86 2.38 -4.12 17.77
C ALA A 86 2.96 -5.16 18.76
N ALA A 87 3.78 -6.10 18.25
CA ALA A 87 4.50 -7.08 19.06
C ALA A 87 5.75 -6.51 19.77
N GLY A 88 6.10 -5.25 19.51
CA GLY A 88 7.30 -4.59 20.05
C GLY A 88 8.57 -4.82 19.22
N ASP A 89 8.47 -5.49 18.08
CA ASP A 89 9.57 -5.68 17.14
C ASP A 89 9.72 -4.46 16.23
N THR A 90 10.94 -3.92 16.16
CA THR A 90 11.28 -2.73 15.38
C THR A 90 12.00 -3.05 14.07
N ALA A 91 12.19 -4.33 13.75
CA ALA A 91 12.88 -4.80 12.55
C ALA A 91 12.03 -4.73 11.26
N ILE A 92 11.35 -3.59 11.03
CA ILE A 92 10.44 -3.38 9.89
C ILE A 92 11.10 -2.71 8.67
N TRP A 93 12.42 -2.56 8.67
CA TRP A 93 13.14 -1.82 7.63
C TRP A 93 12.97 -2.39 6.24
N LEU A 94 12.85 -3.72 6.13
CA LEU A 94 12.55 -4.38 4.85
C LEU A 94 11.15 -4.01 4.36
N ASN A 95 10.14 -4.05 5.23
CA ASN A 95 8.77 -3.66 4.89
C ASN A 95 8.72 -2.21 4.41
N LEU A 96 9.40 -1.31 5.12
CA LEU A 96 9.51 0.09 4.73
C LEU A 96 10.16 0.24 3.36
N ALA A 97 11.29 -0.43 3.12
CA ALA A 97 11.99 -0.38 1.85
C ALA A 97 11.12 -0.87 0.68
N VAL A 98 10.37 -1.97 0.88
CA VAL A 98 9.46 -2.48 -0.15
C VAL A 98 8.29 -1.54 -0.40
N LEU A 99 7.65 -0.99 0.65
CA LEU A 99 6.54 -0.04 0.50
C LEU A 99 6.98 1.25 -0.20
N PHE A 100 8.14 1.80 0.17
CA PHE A 100 8.73 2.94 -0.52
C PHE A 100 9.07 2.61 -1.98
N GLY A 101 9.67 1.44 -2.22
CA GLY A 101 10.00 0.96 -3.56
C GLY A 101 8.76 0.81 -4.44
N GLN A 102 7.70 0.20 -3.93
CA GLN A 102 6.41 0.06 -4.61
C GLN A 102 5.77 1.42 -4.89
N GLY A 103 5.77 2.34 -3.92
CA GLY A 103 5.24 3.69 -4.12
C GLY A 103 5.97 4.47 -5.20
N ILE A 104 7.31 4.47 -5.17
CA ILE A 104 8.14 5.11 -6.21
C ILE A 104 7.90 4.46 -7.57
N PHE A 105 7.81 3.13 -7.61
CA PHE A 105 7.55 2.38 -8.84
C PHE A 105 6.18 2.74 -9.45
N PHE A 106 5.10 2.66 -8.67
CA PHE A 106 3.75 3.01 -9.14
C PHE A 106 3.66 4.46 -9.58
N PHE A 107 4.22 5.38 -8.79
CA PHE A 107 4.25 6.79 -9.12
C PHE A 107 5.02 7.03 -10.42
N GLY A 108 6.23 6.47 -10.56
CA GLY A 108 7.08 6.64 -11.73
C GLY A 108 6.42 6.13 -13.02
N ILE A 109 5.82 4.93 -12.98
CA ILE A 109 5.09 4.39 -14.13
C ILE A 109 3.85 5.22 -14.43
N GLY A 110 3.08 5.60 -13.41
CA GLY A 110 1.88 6.40 -13.59
C GLY A 110 2.15 7.75 -14.24
N VAL A 111 3.16 8.47 -13.75
CA VAL A 111 3.62 9.73 -14.36
C VAL A 111 4.11 9.51 -15.79
N TRP A 112 4.87 8.44 -16.05
CA TRP A 112 5.35 8.14 -17.39
C TRP A 112 4.22 7.85 -18.39
N LEU A 113 3.23 7.05 -17.99
CA LEU A 113 2.03 6.78 -18.80
C LEU A 113 1.24 8.05 -19.08
N PHE A 114 1.02 8.86 -18.05
CA PHE A 114 0.32 10.14 -18.15
C PHE A 114 1.03 11.11 -19.09
N ARG A 115 2.36 11.23 -18.99
CA ARG A 115 3.17 12.08 -19.87
C ARG A 115 3.11 11.63 -21.32
N ARG A 116 3.24 10.32 -21.58
CA ARG A 116 3.15 9.76 -22.94
C ARG A 116 1.81 10.07 -23.60
N ARG A 117 0.73 10.09 -22.82
CA ARG A 117 -0.59 10.43 -23.32
C ARG A 117 -0.73 11.91 -23.69
N MET A 118 -0.18 12.83 -22.89
CA MET A 118 -0.24 14.26 -23.17
C MET A 118 0.69 14.71 -24.30
N SER A 119 1.72 13.93 -24.62
CA SER A 119 2.63 14.21 -25.73
C SER A 119 2.15 13.72 -27.11
N LEU A 120 0.99 13.06 -27.16
CA LEU A 120 0.32 12.59 -28.39
C LEU A 120 -0.87 13.48 -28.69
#